data_AF-A0A976JGM6-F1
#
_entry.id   AF-A0A976JGM6-F1
#
_cell.length_a   1.000
_cell.length_b   1.000
_cell.length_c   1.000
_cell.angle_alpha   90.00
_cell.angle_beta   90.00
_cell.angle_gamma   90.00
#
_symmetry.space_group_name_H-M   'P 1'
#
loop_
_entity.id
_entity.type
_entity.pdbx_description
1 polymer ?
#
loop_
_entity_poly.entity_id
_entity_poly.type
_entity_poly.pdbx_seq_one_letter_code
_entity_poly.pdbx_strand_id
1 'polypeptide(L)' 'MKSTEKNKRNIPVLLIVLDMIGAVFAAMGILGLMGEGALEDYLLLAGGILLMTPLVLHILNRVRSR' A
#
# COMPACT_ATOMS: atom_id res chain seq x y z
N MET A 1 -10.45 -18.61 34.79
CA MET A 1 -9.18 -18.77 34.04
C MET A 1 -9.15 -17.72 32.94
N LYS A 2 -8.39 -16.62 33.11
CA LYS A 2 -8.21 -15.58 32.09
C LYS A 2 -7.21 -16.10 31.05
N SER A 3 -7.71 -16.67 29.96
CA SER A 3 -6.88 -17.01 28.81
C SER A 3 -6.54 -15.73 28.06
N THR A 4 -5.25 -15.46 27.99
CA THR A 4 -4.57 -14.38 27.29
C THR A 4 -4.77 -14.48 25.77
N GLU A 5 -5.89 -13.97 25.27
CA GLU A 5 -6.06 -13.80 23.83
C GLU A 5 -5.24 -12.60 23.33
N LYS A 6 -4.04 -12.95 22.86
CA LYS A 6 -3.21 -12.27 21.84
C LYS A 6 -3.73 -10.90 21.40
N ASN A 7 -2.90 -9.90 21.67
CA ASN A 7 -2.87 -8.59 21.05
C ASN A 7 -2.71 -8.73 19.51
N LYS A 8 -3.78 -9.14 18.82
CA LYS A 8 -3.82 -9.33 17.37
C LYS A 8 -3.76 -7.94 16.76
N ARG A 9 -2.60 -7.58 16.20
CA ARG A 9 -2.48 -6.40 15.34
C ARG A 9 -3.39 -6.64 14.13
N ASN A 10 -4.68 -6.32 14.28
CA ASN A 10 -5.64 -6.31 13.17
C ASN A 10 -5.20 -5.19 12.23
N ILE A 11 -4.39 -5.55 11.25
CA ILE A 11 -4.20 -4.75 10.05
C ILE A 11 -5.49 -4.96 9.23
N PRO A 12 -6.21 -3.91 8.84
CA PRO A 12 -7.41 -4.04 8.05
C PRO A 12 -7.09 -4.74 6.73
N VAL A 13 -7.78 -5.84 6.42
CA VAL A 13 -7.62 -6.57 5.16
C VAL A 13 -7.78 -5.64 3.95
N LEU A 14 -8.69 -4.67 4.05
CA LEU A 14 -8.90 -3.64 3.03
C LEU A 14 -7.63 -2.84 2.72
N LEU A 15 -6.82 -2.48 3.72
CA LEU A 15 -5.58 -1.73 3.50
C LEU A 15 -4.53 -2.57 2.78
N ILE A 16 -4.48 -3.87 3.06
CA ILE A 16 -3.57 -4.80 2.39
C ILE A 16 -3.97 -4.96 0.92
N VAL A 17 -5.27 -5.14 0.65
CA VAL A 17 -5.78 -5.26 -0.72
C VAL A 17 -5.51 -3.97 -1.51
N LEU A 18 -5.73 -2.81 -0.90
CA LEU A 18 -5.46 -1.51 -1.54
C LEU A 18 -3.97 -1.35 -1.88
N ASP A 19 -3.09 -1.74 -0.97
CA ASP A 19 -1.64 -1.72 -1.17
C ASP A 19 -1.20 -2.64 -2.31
N MET A 20 -1.75 -3.85 -2.39
CA MET A 20 -1.49 -4.77 -3.49
C MET A 20 -1.95 -4.20 -4.85
N ILE A 21 -3.13 -3.58 -4.90
CA ILE A 21 -3.62 -2.93 -6.12
C ILE A 21 -2.68 -1.77 -6.52
N GLY A 22 -2.28 -0.96 -5.54
CA GLY A 22 -1.31 0.11 -5.73
C GLY A 22 0.02 -0.41 -6.29
N ALA A 23 0.50 -1.56 -5.82
CA ALA A 23 1.72 -2.22 -6.30
C ALA A 23 1.63 -2.64 -7.75
N VAL A 24 0.49 -3.19 -8.15
CA VAL A 24 0.25 -3.56 -9.55
C VAL A 24 0.26 -2.33 -10.45
N PHE A 25 -0.41 -1.25 -10.06
CA PHE A 25 -0.44 -0.01 -10.85
C PHE A 25 0.94 0.67 -10.93
N ALA A 26 1.68 0.70 -9.82
CA ALA A 26 3.04 1.21 -9.81
C ALA A 26 3.96 0.39 -10.72
N ALA A 27 3.87 -0.94 -10.66
CA ALA A 27 4.64 -1.83 -11.52
C ALA A 27 4.31 -1.64 -13.00
N MET A 28 3.02 -1.53 -13.35
CA MET A 28 2.59 -1.23 -14.72
C MET A 28 3.13 0.12 -15.21
N GLY A 29 3.06 1.16 -14.38
CA GLY A 29 3.62 2.47 -14.71
C GLY A 29 5.14 2.40 -14.93
N ILE A 30 5.88 1.68 -14.08
CA ILE A 30 7.32 1.46 -14.26
C ILE A 30 7.62 0.77 -15.59
N LEU A 31 6.86 -0.27 -15.93
CA LEU A 31 7.04 -0.98 -17.20
C LEU A 31 6.74 -0.09 -18.42
N GLY A 32 5.71 0.75 -18.35
CA GLY A 32 5.39 1.72 -19.41
C GLY A 32 6.49 2.78 -19.58
N LEU A 33 7.05 3.26 -18.46
CA LEU A 33 8.19 4.18 -18.45
C LEU A 33 9.47 3.59 -19.04
N MET A 34 9.65 2.26 -19.01
CA MET A 34 10.78 1.59 -19.68
C MET A 34 10.62 1.49 -21.20
N GLY A 35 9.39 1.67 -21.71
CA GLY A 35 9.09 1.69 -23.14
C GLY A 35 9.18 3.10 -23.70
N GLU A 36 8.01 3.66 -24.05
CA GLU A 36 7.90 4.99 -24.67
C GLU A 36 7.80 6.12 -23.62
N GLY A 37 7.42 5.80 -22.38
CA GLY A 37 7.33 6.75 -21.28
C GLY A 37 6.28 7.84 -21.50
N ALA A 38 5.01 7.43 -21.64
CA ALA A 38 3.89 8.34 -21.84
C ALA A 38 3.45 8.99 -20.51
N LEU A 39 2.73 10.12 -20.61
CA LEU A 39 2.19 10.82 -19.43
C LEU A 39 1.32 9.91 -18.56
N GLU A 40 0.57 9.00 -19.18
CA GLU A 40 -0.27 8.03 -18.49
C GLU A 40 0.53 7.08 -17.59
N ASP A 41 1.75 6.69 -17.99
CA ASP A 41 2.61 5.81 -17.20
C ASP A 41 3.09 6.49 -15.91
N TYR A 42 3.43 7.78 -16.01
CA TYR A 42 3.75 8.61 -14.84
C TYR A 42 2.55 8.74 -13.90
N LEU A 43 1.34 8.94 -14.44
CA LEU A 43 0.11 9.01 -13.65
C LEU A 43 -0.22 7.67 -12.98
N LEU A 44 0.00 6.56 -13.68
CA LEU A 44 -0.20 5.21 -13.16
C LEU A 44 0.77 4.92 -12.02
N LEU A 45 2.04 5.28 -12.20
CA LEU A 45 3.07 5.15 -11.17
C LEU A 45 2.75 5.99 -9.94
N ALA A 46 2.47 7.28 -10.13
CA ALA A 46 2.12 8.19 -9.05
C ALA A 46 0.85 7.73 -8.32
N GLY A 47 -0.18 7.32 -9.06
CA GLY A 47 -1.43 6.79 -8.51
C GLY A 47 -1.21 5.50 -7.71
N GLY A 48 -0.40 4.58 -8.22
CA GLY A 48 -0.05 3.34 -7.52
C GLY A 48 0.65 3.60 -6.18
N ILE A 49 1.61 4.52 -6.15
CA ILE A 49 2.29 4.93 -4.92
C ILE A 49 1.31 5.59 -3.93
N LEU A 50 0.41 6.45 -4.42
CA LEU A 50 -0.62 7.08 -3.60
C LEU A 50 -1.55 6.06 -2.94
N LEU A 51 -1.93 5.00 -3.65
CA LEU A 51 -2.79 3.93 -3.14
C LEU A 51 -2.15 3.10 -2.02
N MET A 52 -0.81 2.98 -1.99
CA MET A 52 -0.09 2.30 -0.90
C MET A 52 0.01 3.15 0.37
N THR A 53 -0.08 4.47 0.23
CA THR A 53 0.16 5.43 1.33
C THR A 53 -0.70 5.18 2.57
N PRO A 54 -2.01 4.86 2.48
CA PRO A 54 -2.84 4.57 3.64
C PRO A 54 -2.34 3.41 4.51
N LEU A 55 -1.81 2.34 3.90
CA LEU A 55 -1.26 1.20 4.66
C LEU A 55 0.01 1.61 5.40
N VAL A 56 0.90 2.35 4.74
CA VAL A 56 2.13 2.87 5.35
C VAL A 56 1.80 3.78 6.53
N LEU A 57 0.86 4.72 6.36
CA LEU A 57 0.40 5.60 7.44
C LEU A 57 -0.23 4.82 8.59
N HIS A 58 -1.03 3.79 8.29
CA HIS A 58 -1.61 2.94 9.33
C HIS A 58 -0.54 2.23 10.16
N ILE A 59 0.49 1.68 9.51
CA ILE A 59 1.63 1.02 10.18
C ILE A 59 2.41 2.05 11.02
N LEU A 60 2.73 3.22 10.45
CA LEU A 60 3.46 4.27 11.16
C LEU A 60 2.69 4.77 12.39
N ASN A 61 1.38 4.98 12.28
CA ASN A 61 0.54 5.38 13.41
C ASN A 61 0.50 4.29 14.50
N ARG A 62 0.46 3.01 14.10
CA ARG A 62 0.53 1.88 15.04
C ARG A 62 1.88 1.79 15.75
N VAL A 63 2.97 2.13 15.09
CA VAL A 63 4.32 2.15 15.67
C VAL A 63 4.49 3.35 16.60
N ARG A 64 4.07 4.55 16.17
CA ARG A 64 4.17 5.79 16.96
C ARG A 64 3.32 5.77 18.23
N SER A 65 2.21 5.02 18.23
CA SER A 65 1.31 4.90 19.38
C SER A 65 1.74 3.84 20.42
N ARG A 66 2.91 3.20 20.25
CA ARG A 66 3.52 2.28 21.21
C ARG A 66 4.69 2.95 21.91
#